data_AF-A0A7L5G2K8-F1
#
_entry.id   AF-A0A7L5G2K8-F1
#
_cell.length_a   1.000
_cell.length_b   1.000
_cell.length_c   1.000
_cell.angle_alpha   90.00
_cell.angle_beta   90.00
_cell.angle_gamma   90.00
#
_symmetry.space_group_name_H-M   'P 1'
#
loop_
_entity.id
_entity.type
_entity.pdbx_description
1 polymer ?
#
loop_
_entity_poly.entity_id
_entity_poly.type
_entity_poly.pdbx_seq_one_letter_code
_entity_poly.pdbx_strand_id
1 'polypeptide(L)' 'MVNGQKVLFLRLNVTLQGIKFTYYGYYYSNSSGTVQFITYTSQSLLEGYIKDCEKILNGFVKLPQ' A
#
# COMPACT_ATOMS: atom_id res chain seq x y z
N MET A 1 4.22 -10.52 5.82
CA MET A 1 3.22 -11.48 5.31
C MET A 1 1.86 -10.90 5.58
N VAL A 2 0.90 -11.05 4.66
CA VAL A 2 -0.50 -10.66 4.85
C VAL A 2 -1.37 -11.80 4.33
N ASN A 3 -2.19 -12.40 5.19
CA ASN A 3 -3.08 -13.53 4.85
C ASN A 3 -2.40 -14.63 4.02
N GLY A 4 -1.21 -15.06 4.43
CA GLY A 4 -0.41 -16.09 3.74
C GLY A 4 0.37 -15.60 2.53
N GLN A 5 0.20 -14.35 2.11
CA GLN A 5 0.93 -13.78 0.98
C GLN A 5 2.19 -13.03 1.41
N LYS A 6 3.29 -13.34 0.71
CA LYS A 6 4.53 -12.57 0.83
C LYS A 6 4.39 -11.28 0.04
N VAL A 7 4.59 -10.16 0.73
CA VAL A 7 4.49 -8.81 0.16
C VAL A 7 5.67 -7.99 0.65
N LEU A 8 6.10 -7.02 -0.16
CA LEU A 8 7.00 -5.95 0.24
C LEU A 8 6.16 -4.73 0.63
N PHE A 9 6.35 -4.22 1.84
CA PHE A 9 5.76 -2.96 2.26
C PHE A 9 6.62 -1.78 1.82
N LEU A 10 5.98 -0.78 1.24
CA LEU A 10 6.62 0.47 0.86
C LEU A 10 5.81 1.67 1.33
N ARG A 11 6.51 2.63 1.93
CA ARG A 11 6.02 3.99 2.18
C ARG A 11 6.88 4.95 1.39
N LEU A 12 6.27 5.67 0.44
CA LEU A 12 6.96 6.61 -0.44
C LEU A 12 6.35 8.00 -0.30
N ASN A 13 7.20 8.98 0.00
CA ASN A 13 6.84 10.38 0.02
C ASN A 13 7.14 11.00 -1.33
N VAL A 14 6.13 11.58 -1.97
CA VAL A 14 6.27 12.24 -3.28
C VAL A 14 5.71 13.65 -3.26
N THR A 15 6.21 14.48 -4.16
CA THR A 15 5.65 15.80 -4.43
C THR A 15 5.19 15.85 -5.88
N LEU A 16 3.88 15.97 -6.10
CA LEU A 16 3.27 16.08 -7.42
C LEU A 16 2.70 17.48 -7.58
N GLN A 17 3.23 18.25 -8.55
CA GLN A 17 2.79 19.63 -8.82
C GLN A 17 2.76 20.52 -7.57
N GLY A 18 3.78 20.40 -6.71
CA GLY A 18 3.89 21.14 -5.45
C GLY A 18 3.07 20.58 -4.28
N ILE A 19 2.21 19.59 -4.50
CA ILE A 19 1.41 18.93 -3.46
C ILE A 19 2.15 17.70 -2.93
N LYS A 20 2.28 17.60 -1.61
CA LYS A 20 2.97 16.50 -0.94
C LYS A 20 2.01 15.34 -0.64
N PHE A 21 2.32 14.15 -1.16
CA PHE A 21 1.58 12.91 -0.92
C PHE A 21 2.46 11.85 -0.25
N THR A 22 1.82 10.92 0.45
CA THR A 22 2.42 9.64 0.83
C THR A 22 1.65 8.51 0.18
N TYR A 23 2.38 7.64 -0.52
CA TYR A 23 1.93 6.32 -0.96
C TYR A 23 2.31 5.31 0.13
N TYR A 24 1.36 4.49 0.54
CA TYR A 24 1.50 3.52 1.63
C TYR A 24 0.85 2.22 1.17
N GLY A 25 1.66 1.18 0.92
CA GLY A 25 1.12 0.00 0.25
C GLY A 25 2.03 -1.21 0.19
N TYR A 26 1.50 -2.25 -0.44
CA TYR A 26 2.12 -3.55 -0.59
C TYR A 26 2.38 -3.87 -2.06
N TYR A 27 3.54 -4.47 -2.29
CA TYR A 27 3.97 -5.00 -3.58
C TYR A 27 3.92 -6.51 -3.47
N TYR A 28 3.02 -7.14 -4.21
CA TYR A 28 2.87 -8.57 -4.31
C TYR A 28 3.49 -9.05 -5.62
N SER A 29 4.44 -9.98 -5.54
CA SER A 29 5.15 -10.51 -6.70
C SER A 29 5.02 -12.03 -6.78
N ASN A 30 4.85 -12.56 -7.99
CA ASN A 30 4.92 -13.98 -8.30
C ASN A 30 5.57 -14.19 -9.68
N SER A 31 5.57 -15.42 -10.18
CA SER A 31 6.15 -15.78 -11.48
C SER A 31 5.52 -15.07 -12.68
N SER A 32 4.30 -14.55 -12.56
CA SER A 32 3.60 -13.80 -13.61
C SER A 32 3.84 -12.29 -13.56
N GLY A 33 4.50 -11.78 -12.51
CA GLY A 33 4.83 -10.36 -12.37
C GLY A 33 4.55 -9.78 -10.99
N THR A 34 4.50 -8.45 -10.92
CA THR A 34 4.28 -7.70 -9.67
C THR A 34 3.02 -6.84 -9.78
N VAL A 35 2.17 -6.90 -8.76
CA VAL A 35 0.98 -6.06 -8.60
C VAL A 35 1.15 -5.22 -7.34
N GLN A 36 0.77 -3.95 -7.43
CA GLN A 36 0.85 -2.99 -6.33
C GLN A 36 -0.56 -2.74 -5.78
N PHE A 37 -0.73 -2.89 -4.47
CA PHE A 37 -1.95 -2.53 -3.76
C PHE A 37 -1.63 -1.40 -2.78
N ILE A 38 -2.11 -0.19 -3.11
CA ILE A 38 -1.63 1.04 -2.47
C ILE A 38 -2.81 1.88 -1.97
N THR A 39 -2.65 2.40 -0.76
CA THR A 39 -3.42 3.53 -0.25
C THR A 39 -2.57 4.80 -0.36
N TYR A 40 -3.18 5.95 -0.58
CA TYR A 40 -2.45 7.21 -0.61
C TYR A 40 -3.30 8.35 -0.05
N THR A 41 -2.62 9.34 0.53
CA THR A 41 -3.24 10.57 1.01
C THR A 41 -2.20 11.69 1.07
N SER A 42 -2.61 12.92 1.39
CA SER A 42 -1.65 14.00 1.62
C SER A 42 -0.75 13.68 2.83
N GLN A 43 0.50 14.13 2.80
CA GLN A 43 1.46 13.81 3.87
C GLN A 43 0.98 14.26 5.26
N SER A 44 0.30 15.41 5.32
CA SER A 44 -0.22 15.97 6.57
C SER A 44 -1.36 15.15 7.18
N LEU A 45 -2.07 14.35 6.39
CA LEU A 45 -3.20 13.55 6.87
C LEU A 45 -2.84 12.09 7.15
N LEU A 46 -1.66 11.64 6.72
CA LEU A 46 -1.28 10.24 6.80
C LEU A 46 -1.30 9.70 8.25
N GLU A 47 -0.79 10.47 9.23
CA GLU A 47 -0.77 10.00 10.62
C GLU A 47 -2.18 9.73 11.16
N GLY A 48 -3.18 10.52 10.73
CA GLY A 48 -4.58 10.31 11.09
C GLY A 48 -5.20 9.09 10.43
N TYR A 49 -4.77 8.74 9.22
CA TYR A 49 -5.36 7.65 8.42
C TYR A 49 -4.54 6.35 8.41
N ILE A 50 -3.34 6.32 9.01
CA ILE A 50 -2.44 5.16 8.92
C ILE A 50 -3.11 3.86 9.39
N LYS A 51 -3.94 3.94 10.44
CA LYS A 51 -4.68 2.78 10.95
C LYS A 51 -5.70 2.26 9.96
N ASP A 52 -6.36 3.15 9.21
CA ASP A 52 -7.34 2.76 8.20
C ASP A 52 -6.64 2.21 6.96
N CYS A 53 -5.52 2.83 6.55
CA CYS A 53 -4.63 2.30 5.52
C CYS A 53 -4.21 0.86 5.85
N GLU A 54 -3.72 0.62 7.07
CA GLU A 54 -3.30 -0.71 7.51
C GLU A 54 -4.46 -1.71 7.57
N LYS A 55 -5.64 -1.32 8.07
CA LYS A 55 -6.83 -2.20 8.06
C LYS A 55 -7.20 -2.64 6.64
N ILE A 56 -7.23 -1.70 5.70
CA ILE A 56 -7.56 -1.99 4.29
C ILE A 56 -6.48 -2.89 3.68
N LEU A 57 -5.21 -2.54 3.84
CA LEU A 57 -4.09 -3.27 3.25
C LEU A 57 -3.96 -4.68 3.85
N ASN A 58 -4.17 -4.85 5.15
CA ASN A 58 -4.14 -6.15 5.82
C ASN A 58 -5.35 -7.04 5.44
N GLY A 59 -6.37 -6.48 4.78
CA GLY A 59 -7.45 -7.25 4.16
C GLY A 59 -7.06 -7.90 2.82
N PHE A 60 -5.84 -7.67 2.30
CA PHE A 60 -5.41 -8.24 1.03
C PHE A 60 -5.45 -9.77 1.05
N VAL A 61 -6.16 -10.34 0.08
CA VAL A 61 -6.23 -11.78 -0.18
C VAL A 61 -6.06 -12.04 -1.67
N LYS A 62 -5.42 -13.17 -2.01
CA LYS A 62 -5.41 -13.68 -3.37
C LYS A 62 -6.47 -14.78 -3.46
N LEU A 63 -7.47 -14.57 -4.31
CA LEU A 63 -8.49 -15.57 -4.58
C LEU A 63 -7.95 -16.66 -5.52
N PRO A 64 -8.47 -17.90 -5.42
CA PRO A 64 -8.26 -18.92 -6.45
C PRO A 64 -8.68 -18.39 -7.82
N GLN A 65 -7.99 -18.85 -8.87
CA GLN A 65 -8.38 -18.60 -10.25
C GLN A 65 -9.43 -19.62 -10.70
#